data_AF-A0A0F8X572-F1
#
_entry.id   AF-A0A0F8X572-F1
#
_cell.length_a   1.000
_cell.length_b   1.000
_cell.length_c   1.000
_cell.angle_alpha   90.00
_cell.angle_beta   90.00
_cell.angle_gamma   90.00
#
_symmetry.space_group_name_H-M   'P 1'
#
loop_
_entity.id
_entity.type
_entity.pdbx_description
1 polymer ?
#
loop_
_entity_poly.entity_id
_entity_poly.type
_entity_poly.pdbx_seq_one_letter_code
_entity_poly.pdbx_strand_id
1 'polypeptide(L)'
;MALTAGPPVRPPLSVRRIRAWVRENLFGSFSNTALTVITSLILWIVLFGVDPLVDIAGGSRPDHLLGNGILRFVFDQAQWEVIIANRRLFFVGRFPSEETWRIWVILFTLSWLAGLSWGLWSSIGPRLAVMLAIGLVPVSVFMVEGESALLTAGTIGVFVLGYVIARWQLAPGSYQGLARNLVVAGWLLSFPLTIYLLTA
;
A
#
# COMPACT_ATOMS: atom_id res chain seq x y z
N MET A 1 -7.61 -34.21 -39.39
CA MET A 1 -6.72 -33.04 -39.25
C MET A 1 -7.55 -31.91 -38.67
N ALA A 2 -7.58 -31.77 -37.34
CA ALA A 2 -8.42 -30.77 -36.66
C ALA A 2 -7.62 -29.47 -36.51
N LEU A 3 -8.09 -28.40 -37.15
CA LEU A 3 -7.50 -27.07 -37.04
C LEU A 3 -7.79 -26.53 -35.63
N THR A 4 -6.77 -26.46 -34.78
CA THR A 4 -6.85 -25.80 -33.48
C THR A 4 -6.95 -24.29 -33.71
N ALA A 5 -8.17 -23.73 -33.64
CA ALA A 5 -8.36 -22.30 -33.64
C ALA A 5 -7.57 -21.69 -32.48
N GLY A 6 -6.65 -20.77 -32.78
CA GLY A 6 -5.90 -20.05 -31.76
C GLY A 6 -6.84 -19.31 -30.80
N PRO A 7 -6.38 -19.00 -29.57
CA PRO A 7 -7.21 -18.29 -28.61
C PRO A 7 -7.70 -16.96 -29.20
N PRO A 8 -8.97 -16.58 -28.97
CA PRO A 8 -9.54 -15.38 -29.57
C PRO A 8 -8.73 -14.14 -29.16
N VAL A 9 -8.08 -13.51 -30.14
CA VAL A 9 -7.36 -12.26 -29.95
C VAL A 9 -8.39 -11.16 -29.70
N ARG A 10 -8.35 -10.54 -28.51
CA ARG A 10 -9.25 -9.42 -28.20
C ARG A 10 -8.89 -8.24 -29.12
N PRO A 11 -9.86 -7.64 -29.83
CA PRO A 11 -9.59 -6.50 -30.70
C PRO A 11 -9.07 -5.31 -29.87
N PRO A 12 -8.23 -4.44 -30.46
CA PRO A 12 -7.63 -3.30 -29.75
C PRO A 12 -8.71 -2.40 -29.14
N LEU A 13 -8.41 -1.80 -27.98
CA LEU A 13 -9.28 -0.84 -27.32
C LEU A 13 -9.41 0.41 -28.19
N SER A 14 -10.60 0.63 -28.76
CA SER A 14 -10.93 1.84 -29.54
C SER A 14 -11.90 2.74 -28.77
N VAL A 15 -11.86 4.06 -29.01
CA VAL A 15 -12.77 5.04 -28.38
C VAL A 15 -14.23 4.65 -28.58
N ARG A 16 -14.58 4.15 -29.78
CA ARG A 16 -15.94 3.69 -30.10
C ARG A 16 -16.35 2.49 -29.22
N ARG A 17 -15.44 1.57 -28.94
CA ARG A 17 -15.67 0.42 -28.05
C ARG A 17 -15.81 0.85 -26.59
N ILE A 18 -14.97 1.79 -26.11
CA ILE A 18 -15.09 2.35 -24.76
C ILE A 18 -16.45 3.02 -24.58
N ARG A 19 -16.86 3.84 -25.56
CA ARG A 19 -18.16 4.52 -25.53
C ARG A 19 -19.34 3.54 -25.56
N ALA A 20 -19.27 2.50 -26.40
CA ALA A 20 -20.29 1.45 -26.44
C ALA A 20 -20.40 0.73 -25.09
N TRP A 21 -19.26 0.33 -24.51
CA TRP A 21 -19.20 -0.28 -23.19
C TRP A 21 -19.77 0.63 -22.10
N VAL A 22 -19.41 1.91 -22.06
CA VAL A 22 -19.94 2.89 -21.09
C VAL A 22 -21.46 2.99 -21.20
N ARG A 23 -21.99 3.08 -22.42
CA ARG A 23 -23.43 3.17 -22.65
C ARG A 23 -24.16 1.91 -22.19
N GLU A 24 -23.60 0.73 -22.46
CA GLU A 24 -24.19 -0.55 -22.09
C GLU A 24 -24.14 -0.79 -20.57
N ASN A 25 -23.04 -0.42 -19.91
CA ASN A 25 -22.81 -0.75 -18.48
C ASN A 25 -23.33 0.33 -17.53
N LEU A 26 -23.08 1.62 -17.82
CA LEU A 26 -23.47 2.72 -16.92
C LEU A 26 -24.84 3.30 -17.27
N PHE A 27 -25.21 3.34 -18.56
CA PHE A 27 -26.42 4.03 -19.05
C PHE A 27 -27.39 3.11 -19.79
N GLY A 28 -27.31 1.79 -19.54
CA GLY A 28 -28.07 0.79 -20.31
C GLY A 28 -29.58 0.82 -20.05
N SER A 29 -30.01 1.41 -18.94
CA SER A 29 -31.40 1.59 -18.54
C SER A 29 -31.61 2.95 -17.88
N PHE A 30 -32.88 3.36 -17.73
CA PHE A 30 -33.22 4.56 -16.97
C PHE A 30 -32.75 4.46 -15.51
N SER A 31 -32.95 3.32 -14.85
CA SER A 31 -32.49 3.09 -13.48
C SER A 31 -30.97 3.16 -13.34
N ASN A 32 -30.22 2.59 -14.29
CA ASN A 32 -28.75 2.66 -14.27
C ASN A 32 -28.27 4.09 -14.51
N THR A 33 -28.96 4.83 -15.38
CA THR A 33 -28.68 6.24 -15.62
C THR A 33 -28.92 7.06 -14.34
N ALA A 34 -30.07 6.88 -13.69
CA ALA A 34 -30.38 7.55 -12.43
C ALA A 34 -29.36 7.21 -11.34
N LEU A 35 -29.04 5.92 -11.16
CA LEU A 35 -28.04 5.44 -10.21
C LEU A 35 -26.66 6.05 -10.48
N THR A 36 -26.23 6.09 -11.76
CA THR A 36 -24.94 6.66 -12.16
C THR A 36 -24.89 8.15 -11.86
N VAL A 37 -25.95 8.90 -12.18
CA VAL A 37 -26.03 10.34 -11.91
C VAL A 37 -26.00 10.60 -10.40
N ILE A 38 -26.81 9.88 -9.62
CA ILE A 38 -26.86 10.04 -8.16
C ILE A 38 -25.52 9.67 -7.53
N THR A 39 -24.91 8.56 -7.92
CA THR A 39 -23.61 8.13 -7.40
C THR A 39 -22.52 9.14 -7.74
N SER A 40 -22.51 9.64 -8.98
CA SER A 40 -21.55 10.67 -9.40
C SER A 40 -21.74 11.97 -8.62
N LEU A 41 -22.99 12.37 -8.36
CA LEU A 41 -23.32 13.53 -7.55
C LEU A 41 -22.84 13.34 -6.10
N ILE A 42 -23.06 12.16 -5.50
CA ILE A 42 -22.57 11.85 -4.16
C ILE A 42 -21.04 11.90 -4.11
N LEU A 43 -20.34 11.27 -5.06
CA LEU A 43 -18.88 11.31 -5.13
C LEU A 43 -18.36 12.74 -5.28
N TRP A 44 -19.04 13.54 -6.10
CA TRP A 44 -18.71 14.94 -6.28
C TRP A 44 -18.87 15.73 -4.98
N ILE A 45 -20.00 15.56 -4.27
CA ILE A 45 -20.25 16.20 -2.97
C ILE A 45 -19.22 15.75 -1.93
N VAL A 46 -18.86 14.47 -1.89
CA VAL A 46 -17.86 13.94 -0.94
C VAL A 46 -16.47 14.54 -1.23
N LEU A 47 -16.07 14.62 -2.49
CA LEU A 47 -14.75 15.11 -2.88
C LEU A 47 -14.62 16.63 -2.74
N PHE A 48 -15.62 17.37 -3.22
CA PHE A 48 -15.55 18.83 -3.36
C PHE A 48 -16.40 19.60 -2.32
N GLY A 49 -17.29 18.92 -1.61
CA GLY A 49 -18.28 19.54 -0.73
C GLY A 49 -19.46 20.05 -1.53
N VAL A 50 -20.37 20.78 -0.88
CA VAL A 50 -21.50 21.42 -1.55
C VAL A 50 -21.21 22.84 -2.03
N ASP A 51 -20.08 23.42 -1.62
CA ASP A 51 -19.72 24.80 -1.92
C ASP A 51 -19.86 25.14 -3.42
N PRO A 52 -19.27 24.38 -4.37
CA PRO A 52 -19.38 24.76 -5.77
C PRO A 52 -20.81 24.61 -6.32
N LEU A 53 -21.64 23.73 -5.74
CA LEU A 53 -23.04 23.55 -6.16
C LEU A 53 -23.88 24.75 -5.70
N VAL A 54 -23.67 25.20 -4.46
CA VAL A 54 -24.34 26.38 -3.89
C VAL A 54 -23.94 27.64 -4.65
N ASP A 55 -22.65 27.78 -4.97
CA ASP A 55 -22.12 28.91 -5.74
C ASP A 55 -22.73 28.94 -7.16
N ILE A 56 -22.85 27.79 -7.86
CA ILE A 56 -23.52 27.71 -9.17
C ILE A 56 -25.01 28.05 -9.07
N ALA A 57 -25.68 27.63 -7.99
CA ALA A 57 -27.10 27.89 -7.77
C ALA A 57 -27.40 29.33 -7.33
N GLY A 58 -26.38 30.17 -7.11
CA GLY A 58 -26.54 31.53 -6.59
C GLY A 58 -27.10 31.57 -5.16
N GLY A 59 -26.96 30.48 -4.41
CA GLY A 59 -27.49 30.33 -3.06
C GLY A 59 -26.55 30.91 -2.00
N SER A 60 -27.10 31.21 -0.82
CA SER A 60 -26.29 31.53 0.36
C SER A 60 -25.91 30.25 1.09
N ARG A 61 -24.63 30.10 1.46
CA ARG A 61 -24.10 28.93 2.18
C ARG A 61 -24.85 28.71 3.50
N PRO A 62 -25.45 27.53 3.74
CA PRO A 62 -25.82 27.13 5.09
C PRO A 62 -24.56 26.62 5.81
N ASP A 63 -24.28 27.19 6.96
CA ASP A 63 -23.10 26.98 7.80
C ASP A 63 -22.92 25.54 8.32
N HIS A 64 -23.94 24.68 8.21
CA HIS A 64 -23.96 23.36 8.84
C HIS A 64 -24.41 22.19 7.95
N LEU A 65 -24.81 22.41 6.69
CA LEU A 65 -25.60 21.39 5.97
C LEU A 65 -24.77 20.28 5.32
N LEU A 66 -23.61 20.55 4.74
CA LEU A 66 -22.64 19.54 4.27
C LEU A 66 -21.27 20.23 4.22
N GLY A 67 -20.33 19.79 5.07
CA GLY A 67 -19.04 20.46 5.26
C GLY A 67 -18.13 20.51 4.02
N ASN A 68 -16.97 21.14 4.17
CA ASN A 68 -15.92 21.21 3.15
C ASN A 68 -15.60 19.80 2.62
N GLY A 69 -15.48 19.64 1.29
CA GLY A 69 -15.17 18.34 0.69
C GLY A 69 -13.84 17.76 1.17
N ILE A 70 -13.66 16.45 0.99
CA ILE A 70 -12.44 15.73 1.38
C ILE A 70 -11.19 16.38 0.78
N LEU A 71 -11.25 16.88 -0.45
CA LEU A 71 -10.08 17.51 -1.07
C LEU A 71 -9.68 18.80 -0.34
N ARG A 72 -10.64 19.68 -0.02
CA ARG A 72 -10.38 20.90 0.75
C ARG A 72 -9.90 20.58 2.17
N PHE A 73 -10.46 19.55 2.80
CA PHE A 73 -9.94 19.04 4.06
C PHE A 73 -8.47 18.62 3.92
N VAL A 74 -8.17 17.70 3.01
CA VAL A 74 -6.82 17.13 2.82
C VAL A 74 -5.79 18.19 2.45
N PHE A 75 -6.12 19.15 1.58
CA PHE A 75 -5.12 20.08 1.04
C PHE A 75 -5.04 21.42 1.80
N ASP A 76 -6.14 21.91 2.39
CA ASP A 76 -6.17 23.27 2.95
C ASP A 76 -6.42 23.31 4.45
N GLN A 77 -7.23 22.40 5.00
CA GLN A 77 -7.72 22.50 6.39
C GLN A 77 -7.05 21.51 7.35
N ALA A 78 -6.57 20.39 6.82
CA ALA A 78 -5.93 19.36 7.60
C ALA A 78 -4.64 19.91 8.20
N GLN A 79 -4.56 19.88 9.54
CA GLN A 79 -3.37 20.26 10.28
C GLN A 79 -2.36 19.11 10.26
N TRP A 80 -1.78 18.82 9.09
CA TRP A 80 -0.77 17.76 8.91
C TRP A 80 0.42 17.91 9.84
N GLU A 81 0.72 19.13 10.27
CA GLU A 81 1.73 19.43 11.28
C GLU A 81 1.53 18.63 12.57
N VAL A 82 0.28 18.41 13.01
CA VAL A 82 -0.01 17.60 14.21
C VAL A 82 0.50 16.16 14.02
N ILE A 83 0.32 15.60 12.83
CA ILE A 83 0.77 14.24 12.52
C ILE A 83 2.30 14.19 12.43
N ILE A 84 2.93 15.18 11.79
CA ILE A 84 4.38 15.25 11.63
C ILE A 84 5.08 15.46 12.99
N ALA A 85 4.59 16.41 13.79
CA ALA A 85 5.12 16.72 15.12
C ALA A 85 4.95 15.54 16.10
N ASN A 86 3.90 14.73 15.92
CA ASN A 86 3.62 13.57 16.78
C ASN A 86 3.87 12.23 16.08
N ARG A 87 4.67 12.19 15.00
CA ARG A 87 4.89 10.96 14.22
C ARG A 87 5.30 9.78 15.09
N ARG A 88 6.16 9.99 16.09
CA ARG A 88 6.61 8.93 16.99
C ARG A 88 5.44 8.29 17.74
N LEU A 89 4.48 9.09 18.20
CA LEU A 89 3.29 8.58 18.89
C LEU A 89 2.43 7.71 17.96
N PHE A 90 2.35 8.05 16.67
CA PHE A 90 1.57 7.27 15.71
C PHE A 90 2.22 5.93 15.32
N PHE A 91 3.56 5.84 15.25
CA PHE A 91 4.26 4.62 14.82
C PHE A 91 4.76 3.75 15.97
N VAL A 92 5.27 4.38 17.02
CA VAL A 92 5.92 3.72 18.15
C VAL A 92 5.03 3.77 19.40
N GLY A 93 3.97 4.59 19.39
CA GLY A 93 3.08 4.73 20.54
C GLY A 93 3.79 5.38 21.73
N ARG A 94 3.50 4.87 22.93
CA ARG A 94 4.11 5.33 24.20
C ARG A 94 5.37 4.55 24.58
N PHE A 95 6.00 3.85 23.64
CA PHE A 95 7.21 3.08 23.92
C PHE A 95 8.36 4.02 24.36
N PRO A 96 9.14 3.68 25.40
CA PRO A 96 10.26 4.50 25.87
C PRO A 96 11.24 4.83 24.74
N SER A 97 11.73 6.08 24.68
CA SER A 97 12.56 6.55 23.55
C SER A 97 13.86 5.78 23.44
N GLU A 98 14.50 5.60 24.59
CA GLU A 98 15.79 4.93 24.73
C GLU A 98 15.73 3.46 24.27
N GLU A 99 14.56 2.82 24.35
CA GLU A 99 14.39 1.39 24.04
C GLU A 99 13.84 1.15 22.63
N THR A 100 13.66 2.20 21.82
CA THR A 100 13.09 2.07 20.46
C THR A 100 13.93 1.15 19.56
N TRP A 101 15.23 0.99 19.84
CA TRP A 101 16.12 0.06 19.13
C TRP A 101 15.58 -1.37 19.09
N ARG A 102 14.83 -1.79 20.12
CA ARG A 102 14.22 -3.13 20.20
C ARG A 102 13.19 -3.37 19.12
N ILE A 103 12.36 -2.36 18.83
CA ILE A 103 11.38 -2.40 17.74
C ILE A 103 12.11 -2.53 16.41
N TRP A 104 13.22 -1.81 16.22
CA TRP A 104 14.01 -1.90 15.02
C TRP A 104 14.66 -3.27 14.85
N VAL A 105 15.18 -3.89 15.91
CA VAL A 105 15.71 -5.28 15.86
C VAL A 105 14.63 -6.27 15.42
N ILE A 106 13.40 -6.13 15.92
CA ILE A 106 12.26 -6.92 15.46
C ILE A 106 12.03 -6.69 13.97
N LEU A 107 11.90 -5.44 13.53
CA LEU A 107 11.64 -5.09 12.13
C LEU A 107 12.73 -5.58 11.19
N PHE A 108 14.02 -5.46 11.56
CA PHE A 108 15.13 -6.00 10.78
C PHE A 108 15.07 -7.52 10.67
N THR A 109 14.75 -8.21 11.75
CA THR A 109 14.60 -9.67 11.76
C THR A 109 13.46 -10.12 10.85
N LEU A 110 12.30 -9.46 10.96
CA LEU A 110 11.14 -9.76 10.13
C LEU A 110 11.40 -9.43 8.65
N SER A 111 12.03 -8.31 8.34
CA SER A 111 12.41 -7.94 6.97
C SER A 111 13.40 -8.94 6.37
N TRP A 112 14.39 -9.38 7.14
CA TRP A 112 15.34 -10.40 6.70
C TRP A 112 14.65 -11.72 6.37
N LEU A 113 13.83 -12.22 7.29
CA LEU A 113 13.09 -13.47 7.11
C LEU A 113 12.08 -13.37 5.96
N ALA A 114 11.40 -12.23 5.80
CA ALA A 114 10.49 -12.00 4.68
C ALA A 114 11.23 -11.98 3.33
N GLY A 115 12.41 -11.36 3.27
CA GLY A 115 13.27 -11.37 2.09
C GLY A 115 13.69 -12.78 1.70
N LEU A 116 14.23 -13.54 2.67
CA LEU A 116 14.61 -14.94 2.47
C LEU A 116 13.41 -15.80 2.06
N SER A 117 12.26 -15.63 2.72
CA SER A 117 11.01 -16.32 2.40
C SER A 117 10.56 -16.06 0.96
N TRP A 118 10.65 -14.82 0.51
CA TRP A 118 10.33 -14.51 -0.87
C TRP A 118 11.32 -15.18 -1.83
N GLY A 119 12.61 -15.07 -1.60
CA GLY A 119 13.62 -15.60 -2.53
C GLY A 119 13.61 -17.14 -2.66
N LEU A 120 13.28 -17.85 -1.59
CA LEU A 120 13.30 -19.32 -1.54
C LEU A 120 12.01 -20.00 -2.05
N TRP A 121 10.86 -19.34 -1.90
CA TRP A 121 9.55 -19.94 -2.19
C TRP A 121 8.75 -19.22 -3.28
N SER A 122 9.00 -17.94 -3.55
CA SER A 122 8.19 -17.21 -4.50
C SER A 122 8.49 -17.62 -5.94
N SER A 123 7.44 -18.01 -6.67
CA SER A 123 7.45 -18.10 -8.13
C SER A 123 7.17 -16.75 -8.81
N ILE A 124 6.84 -15.72 -8.02
CA ILE A 124 6.49 -14.39 -8.53
C ILE A 124 7.78 -13.66 -8.92
N GLY A 125 7.79 -13.14 -10.16
CA GLY A 125 8.94 -12.44 -10.72
C GLY A 125 9.34 -11.17 -9.95
N PRO A 126 10.56 -10.65 -10.18
CA PRO A 126 11.12 -9.52 -9.42
C PRO A 126 10.29 -8.23 -9.53
N ARG A 127 9.39 -8.11 -10.52
CA ARG A 127 8.47 -6.98 -10.67
C ARG A 127 7.62 -6.73 -9.42
N LEU A 128 7.07 -7.77 -8.78
CA LEU A 128 6.23 -7.56 -7.60
C LEU A 128 7.06 -7.08 -6.41
N ALA A 129 8.28 -7.60 -6.23
CA ALA A 129 9.20 -7.14 -5.19
C ALA A 129 9.58 -5.67 -5.40
N VAL A 130 9.81 -5.25 -6.64
CA VAL A 130 10.04 -3.83 -6.98
C VAL A 130 8.79 -2.99 -6.73
N MET A 131 7.59 -3.46 -7.06
CA MET A 131 6.34 -2.74 -6.78
C MET A 131 6.12 -2.54 -5.28
N LEU A 132 6.40 -3.55 -4.46
CA LEU A 132 6.33 -3.42 -3.00
C LEU A 132 7.40 -2.49 -2.45
N ALA A 133 8.63 -2.58 -2.96
CA ALA A 133 9.70 -1.65 -2.59
C ALA A 133 9.33 -0.19 -2.93
N ILE A 134 8.72 0.06 -4.09
CA ILE A 134 8.18 1.37 -4.48
C ILE A 134 7.05 1.79 -3.53
N GLY A 135 6.14 0.88 -3.18
CA GLY A 135 5.05 1.16 -2.23
C GLY A 135 5.53 1.53 -0.83
N LEU A 136 6.74 1.11 -0.46
CA LEU A 136 7.39 1.49 0.81
C LEU A 136 8.10 2.84 0.75
N VAL A 137 8.38 3.38 -0.46
CA VAL A 137 9.05 4.69 -0.61
C VAL A 137 8.29 5.82 0.11
N PRO A 138 6.96 5.99 -0.04
CA PRO A 138 6.21 6.99 0.71
C PRO A 138 6.32 6.83 2.23
N VAL A 139 6.37 5.60 2.73
CA VAL A 139 6.53 5.32 4.17
C VAL A 139 7.91 5.77 4.64
N SER A 140 8.96 5.46 3.89
CA SER A 140 10.31 5.94 4.19
C SER A 140 10.43 7.46 4.09
N VAL A 141 9.77 8.09 3.10
CA VAL A 141 9.74 9.55 2.95
C VAL A 141 9.04 10.21 4.13
N PHE A 142 7.96 9.61 4.62
CA PHE A 142 7.26 10.09 5.80
C PHE A 142 8.08 9.96 7.10
N MET A 143 9.03 9.01 7.12
CA MET A 143 9.97 8.79 8.22
C MET A 143 11.27 9.62 8.10
N VAL A 144 11.43 10.50 7.10
CA VAL A 144 12.72 11.11 6.67
C VAL A 144 13.49 11.89 7.74
N GLU A 145 12.88 12.28 8.84
CA GLU A 145 13.58 13.04 9.86
C GLU A 145 14.30 12.18 10.90
N GLY A 146 15.63 12.28 10.91
CA GLY A 146 16.51 11.73 11.95
C GLY A 146 16.89 10.26 11.75
N GLU A 147 17.17 9.57 12.84
CA GLU A 147 17.65 8.18 12.86
C GLU A 147 16.61 7.18 12.31
N SER A 148 15.32 7.45 12.50
CA SER A 148 14.22 6.57 12.07
C SER A 148 14.15 6.41 10.56
N ALA A 149 14.57 7.41 9.79
CA ALA A 149 14.64 7.35 8.33
C ALA A 149 15.64 6.28 7.88
N LEU A 150 16.84 6.31 8.47
CA LEU A 150 17.93 5.39 8.15
C LEU A 150 17.57 3.96 8.55
N LEU A 151 16.93 3.78 9.70
CA LEU A 151 16.48 2.47 10.16
C LEU A 151 15.38 1.91 9.26
N THR A 152 14.42 2.73 8.83
CA THR A 152 13.38 2.31 7.87
C THR A 152 13.99 1.94 6.51
N ALA A 153 14.91 2.74 5.98
CA ALA A 153 15.62 2.40 4.75
C ALA A 153 16.45 1.10 4.91
N GLY A 154 17.03 0.92 6.09
CA GLY A 154 17.74 -0.29 6.46
C GLY A 154 16.87 -1.54 6.38
N THR A 155 15.62 -1.51 6.86
CA THR A 155 14.73 -2.68 6.81
C THR A 155 14.41 -3.08 5.36
N ILE A 156 14.29 -2.12 4.45
CA ILE A 156 14.15 -2.37 3.00
C ILE A 156 15.45 -2.99 2.45
N GLY A 157 16.61 -2.44 2.80
CA GLY A 157 17.91 -2.96 2.38
C GLY A 157 18.14 -4.39 2.83
N VAL A 158 17.82 -4.70 4.09
CA VAL A 158 17.92 -6.05 4.67
C VAL A 158 16.94 -7.02 4.01
N PHE A 159 15.71 -6.59 3.72
CA PHE A 159 14.77 -7.39 2.94
C PHE A 159 15.31 -7.73 1.54
N VAL A 160 15.79 -6.72 0.80
CA VAL A 160 16.32 -6.90 -0.55
C VAL A 160 17.55 -7.82 -0.52
N LEU A 161 18.44 -7.63 0.45
CA LEU A 161 19.61 -8.47 0.64
C LEU A 161 19.22 -9.93 0.91
N GLY A 162 18.28 -10.16 1.82
CA GLY A 162 17.74 -11.49 2.10
C GLY A 162 17.13 -12.13 0.86
N TYR A 163 16.33 -11.37 0.10
CA TYR A 163 15.76 -11.84 -1.16
C TYR A 163 16.83 -12.25 -2.18
N VAL A 164 17.83 -11.40 -2.42
CA VAL A 164 18.90 -11.65 -3.38
C VAL A 164 19.71 -12.88 -2.98
N ILE A 165 20.11 -12.99 -1.71
CA ILE A 165 20.86 -14.15 -1.20
C ILE A 165 20.04 -15.42 -1.34
N ALA A 166 18.77 -15.40 -0.93
CA ALA A 166 17.88 -16.54 -1.06
C ALA A 166 17.71 -16.95 -2.53
N ARG A 167 17.50 -15.99 -3.43
CA ARG A 167 17.19 -16.27 -4.83
C ARG A 167 18.40 -16.74 -5.63
N TRP A 168 19.58 -16.16 -5.39
CA TRP A 168 20.77 -16.42 -6.22
C TRP A 168 21.71 -17.46 -5.62
N GLN A 169 21.78 -17.57 -4.29
CA GLN A 169 22.71 -18.50 -3.64
C GLN A 169 21.99 -19.73 -3.08
N LEU A 170 20.88 -19.53 -2.37
CA LEU A 170 20.25 -20.62 -1.61
C LEU A 170 19.23 -21.43 -2.41
N ALA A 171 18.48 -20.80 -3.32
CA ALA A 171 17.44 -21.46 -4.11
C ALA A 171 17.98 -22.46 -5.15
N PRO A 172 19.08 -22.18 -5.88
CA PRO A 172 19.66 -23.14 -6.83
C PRO A 172 20.63 -24.15 -6.20
N GLY A 173 21.05 -23.93 -4.96
CA GLY A 173 22.13 -24.70 -4.32
C GLY A 173 21.67 -25.97 -3.60
N SER A 174 22.62 -26.86 -3.30
CA SER A 174 22.39 -28.12 -2.55
C SER A 174 21.84 -27.90 -1.13
N TYR A 175 21.98 -26.70 -0.57
CA TYR A 175 21.52 -26.33 0.77
C TYR A 175 20.10 -25.80 0.82
N GLN A 176 19.34 -25.82 -0.29
CA GLN A 176 17.99 -25.27 -0.35
C GLN A 176 17.06 -25.84 0.73
N GLY A 177 17.10 -27.16 0.97
CA GLY A 177 16.27 -27.81 1.99
C GLY A 177 16.59 -27.31 3.41
N LEU A 178 17.89 -27.21 3.73
CA LEU A 178 18.33 -26.66 5.02
C LEU A 178 17.94 -25.19 5.17
N ALA A 179 18.17 -24.36 4.14
CA ALA A 179 17.82 -22.94 4.16
C ALA A 179 16.32 -22.72 4.40
N ARG A 180 15.47 -23.52 3.77
CA ARG A 180 14.01 -23.50 4.00
C ARG A 180 13.66 -23.84 5.45
N ASN A 181 14.25 -24.91 5.99
CA ASN A 181 14.01 -25.31 7.38
C ASN A 181 14.49 -24.24 8.37
N LEU A 182 15.65 -23.62 8.13
CA LEU A 182 16.19 -22.55 8.96
C LEU A 182 15.32 -21.29 8.92
N VAL A 183 14.74 -20.93 7.77
CA VAL A 183 13.83 -19.79 7.70
C VAL A 183 12.52 -20.08 8.43
N VAL A 184 11.97 -21.30 8.32
CA VAL A 184 10.79 -21.70 9.11
C VAL A 184 11.10 -21.66 10.61
N ALA A 185 12.23 -22.21 11.04
CA ALA A 185 12.68 -22.12 12.43
C ALA A 185 12.87 -20.65 12.85
N GLY A 186 13.44 -19.82 11.99
CA GLY A 186 13.60 -18.38 12.21
C GLY A 186 12.27 -17.66 12.42
N TRP A 187 11.23 -17.98 11.64
CA TRP A 187 9.87 -17.45 11.86
C TRP A 187 9.25 -17.93 13.18
N LEU A 188 9.47 -19.18 13.56
CA LEU A 188 8.98 -19.69 14.85
C LEU A 188 9.71 -19.03 16.03
N LEU A 189 11.02 -18.77 15.89
CA LEU A 189 11.85 -18.12 16.91
C LEU A 189 11.68 -16.59 16.93
N SER A 190 11.25 -15.97 15.83
CA SER A 190 11.01 -14.52 15.80
C SER A 190 9.86 -14.12 16.71
N PHE A 191 8.88 -15.01 16.93
CA PHE A 191 7.77 -14.76 17.84
C PHE A 191 8.19 -14.61 19.32
N PRO A 192 8.87 -15.59 19.97
CA PRO A 192 9.35 -15.42 21.33
C PRO A 192 10.40 -14.31 21.44
N LEU A 193 11.24 -14.10 20.41
CA LEU A 193 12.15 -12.95 20.36
C LEU A 193 11.39 -11.62 20.43
N THR A 194 10.30 -11.49 19.65
CA THR A 194 9.46 -10.29 19.63
C THR A 194 8.82 -10.06 20.99
N ILE A 195 8.23 -11.10 21.61
CA ILE A 195 7.65 -10.99 22.95
C ILE A 195 8.70 -10.56 23.95
N TYR A 196 9.88 -11.19 23.96
CA TYR A 196 10.96 -10.85 24.87
C TYR A 196 11.39 -9.38 24.70
N LEU A 197 11.63 -8.93 23.48
CA LEU A 197 12.07 -7.55 23.21
C LEU A 197 11.02 -6.50 23.59
N LEU A 198 9.73 -6.83 23.48
CA LEU A 198 8.64 -5.94 23.88
C LEU A 198 8.37 -5.93 25.39
N THR A 199 8.85 -6.92 26.14
CA THR A 199 8.54 -7.09 27.58
C THR A 199 9.74 -6.93 28.52
N ALA A 200 10.97 -7.07 28.02
CA ALA A 200 12.21 -6.77 28.74
C ALA A 200 12.34 -5.26 29.06
#